data_AF-A0A9D8YZ10-F1
#
_entry.id   AF-A0A9D8YZ10-F1
#
_cell.length_a   1.000
_cell.length_b   1.000
_cell.length_c   1.000
_cell.angle_alpha   90.00
_cell.angle_beta   90.00
_cell.angle_gamma   90.00
#
_symmetry.space_group_name_H-M   'P 1'
#
loop_
_entity.id
_entity.type
_entity.pdbx_description
1 polymer ?
#
loop_
_entity_poly.entity_id
_entity_poly.type
_entity_poly.pdbx_seq_one_letter_code
_entity_poly.pdbx_strand_id
1 'polypeptide(L)'
;MSTYRHVVKGSNPANLVFKSRKVEDLPKMRSEVEAWLDQNYTEGTEAFSVFTYEGRVEQLSQGILVFKLVMGAITGISVLVGGIGIMNVLLISVTERTTEIGIRKAAGARKKDIVMQFISESVTISIEGCIIGWVVGVLGVFGLVELINRFTDFGFQAALSIGTVGVVLIVAIIVGMVFGTYPAWKAANLTPVDAIRHE
;
A
#
# COMPACT_ATOMS: atom_id res chain seq x y z
N MET A 1 -16.89 -2.41 -24.52
CA MET A 1 -17.87 -3.30 -25.19
C MET A 1 -17.34 -4.72 -25.20
N SER A 2 -17.87 -5.59 -24.33
CA SER A 2 -17.56 -7.04 -24.29
C SER A 2 -18.77 -7.71 -23.62
N THR A 3 -19.87 -7.83 -24.34
CA THR A 3 -21.13 -8.37 -23.80
C THR A 3 -21.22 -9.85 -24.15
N TYR A 4 -20.87 -10.70 -23.19
CA TYR A 4 -21.07 -12.16 -23.28
C TYR A 4 -22.53 -12.48 -22.94
N ARG A 5 -23.30 -12.98 -23.92
CA ARG A 5 -24.73 -13.31 -23.78
C ARG A 5 -24.87 -14.78 -23.37
N HIS A 6 -25.31 -15.04 -22.14
CA HIS A 6 -25.77 -16.38 -21.72
C HIS A 6 -27.30 -16.35 -21.62
N VAL A 7 -27.98 -17.03 -22.54
CA VAL A 7 -29.42 -17.29 -22.44
C VAL A 7 -29.60 -18.64 -21.75
N VAL A 8 -30.10 -18.64 -20.52
CA VAL A 8 -30.49 -19.88 -19.85
C VAL A 8 -31.86 -20.28 -20.40
N LYS A 9 -31.85 -21.14 -21.43
CA LYS A 9 -33.07 -21.72 -22.00
C LYS A 9 -33.61 -22.76 -21.01
N GLY A 10 -34.66 -22.44 -20.25
CA GLY A 10 -35.33 -23.42 -19.38
C GLY A 10 -36.04 -22.89 -18.13
N SER A 11 -35.85 -21.62 -17.74
CA SER A 11 -36.65 -21.00 -16.68
C SER A 11 -37.83 -20.25 -17.30
N ASN A 12 -39.03 -20.46 -16.77
CA ASN A 12 -40.18 -19.59 -17.04
C ASN A 12 -40.39 -18.72 -15.78
N PRO A 13 -40.15 -17.40 -15.82
CA PRO A 13 -39.80 -16.58 -16.99
C PRO A 13 -38.33 -16.70 -17.44
N ALA A 14 -38.10 -16.36 -18.71
CA ALA A 14 -36.77 -16.37 -19.33
C ALA A 14 -35.87 -15.29 -18.72
N ASN A 15 -34.74 -15.69 -18.14
CA ASN A 15 -33.80 -14.74 -17.53
C ASN A 15 -32.69 -14.38 -18.52
N LEU A 16 -32.47 -13.08 -18.72
CA LEU A 16 -31.35 -12.52 -19.48
C LEU A 16 -30.37 -11.88 -18.49
N VAL A 17 -29.12 -12.36 -18.49
CA VAL A 17 -28.07 -11.84 -17.60
C VAL A 17 -27.05 -11.07 -18.41
N PHE A 18 -26.93 -9.77 -18.10
CA PHE A 18 -25.90 -8.90 -18.66
C PHE A 18 -24.80 -8.69 -17.61
N LYS A 19 -23.54 -8.92 -17.99
CA LYS A 19 -22.37 -8.77 -17.11
C LYS A 19 -21.51 -7.60 -17.58
N SER A 20 -21.26 -6.65 -16.69
CA SER A 20 -20.24 -5.61 -16.89
C SER A 20 -18.94 -5.98 -16.18
N ARG A 21 -17.80 -5.56 -16.74
CA ARG A 21 -16.49 -5.67 -16.09
C ARG A 21 -16.25 -4.58 -15.05
N LYS A 22 -17.03 -3.50 -15.10
CA LYS A 22 -16.91 -2.31 -14.27
C LYS A 22 -18.25 -2.00 -13.62
N VAL A 23 -18.19 -1.73 -12.33
CA VAL A 23 -19.38 -1.42 -11.52
C VAL A 23 -19.93 -0.05 -11.93
N GLU A 24 -19.04 0.87 -12.32
CA GLU A 24 -19.40 2.23 -12.71
C GLU A 24 -20.23 2.27 -14.00
N ASP A 25 -20.14 1.24 -14.85
CA ASP A 25 -20.88 1.13 -16.11
C ASP A 25 -22.28 0.52 -15.93
N LEU A 26 -22.63 0.02 -14.73
CA LEU A 26 -23.92 -0.64 -14.47
C LEU A 26 -25.14 0.28 -14.71
N PRO A 27 -25.15 1.56 -14.29
CA PRO A 27 -26.29 2.44 -14.53
C PRO A 27 -26.50 2.72 -16.02
N LYS A 28 -25.40 2.93 -16.76
CA LYS A 28 -25.45 3.16 -18.20
C LYS A 28 -25.92 1.91 -18.95
N MET A 29 -25.40 0.75 -18.57
CA MET A 29 -25.81 -0.53 -19.13
C MET A 29 -27.29 -0.83 -18.84
N ARG A 30 -27.77 -0.50 -17.65
CA ARG A 30 -29.18 -0.63 -17.28
C ARG A 30 -30.07 0.19 -18.20
N SER A 31 -29.77 1.48 -18.36
CA SER A 31 -30.55 2.36 -19.25
C SER A 31 -30.52 1.91 -20.71
N GLU A 32 -29.38 1.41 -21.20
CA GLU A 32 -29.28 0.84 -22.56
C GLU A 32 -30.12 -0.43 -22.73
N VAL A 33 -30.17 -1.29 -21.71
CA VAL A 33 -30.99 -2.52 -21.71
C VAL A 33 -32.47 -2.20 -21.61
N GLU A 34 -32.87 -1.26 -20.76
CA GLU A 34 -34.27 -0.79 -20.65
C GLU A 34 -34.74 -0.19 -21.99
N ALA A 35 -33.93 0.68 -22.61
CA ALA A 35 -34.26 1.26 -23.92
C ALA A 35 -34.34 0.21 -25.05
N TRP A 36 -33.50 -0.81 -25.03
CA TRP A 36 -33.55 -1.92 -25.99
C TRP A 36 -34.80 -2.79 -25.79
N LEU A 37 -35.20 -3.04 -24.54
CA LEU A 37 -36.41 -3.79 -24.21
C LEU A 37 -37.67 -3.04 -24.64
N ASP A 38 -37.73 -1.72 -24.38
CA ASP A 38 -38.84 -0.86 -24.79
C ASP A 38 -39.03 -0.80 -26.32
N GLN A 39 -37.94 -0.84 -27.10
CA GLN A 39 -38.01 -0.84 -28.56
C GLN A 39 -38.44 -2.18 -29.14
N ASN A 40 -38.09 -3.29 -28.48
CA ASN A 40 -38.26 -4.63 -29.03
C ASN A 40 -39.51 -5.36 -28.52
N TYR A 41 -40.13 -4.90 -27.41
CA TYR A 41 -41.29 -5.54 -26.80
C TYR A 41 -42.43 -4.54 -26.60
N THR A 42 -43.55 -4.78 -27.29
CA THR A 42 -44.71 -3.86 -27.39
C THR A 42 -45.72 -4.00 -26.24
N GLU A 43 -45.55 -4.98 -25.35
CA GLU A 43 -46.51 -5.28 -24.26
C GLU A 43 -46.35 -4.37 -23.01
N GLY A 44 -45.52 -3.33 -23.09
CA GLY A 44 -45.37 -2.33 -22.04
C GLY A 44 -44.47 -2.75 -20.87
N THR A 45 -44.14 -1.77 -20.03
CA THR A 45 -43.17 -1.84 -18.92
C THR A 45 -43.52 -2.84 -17.80
N GLU A 46 -44.69 -3.49 -17.85
CA GLU A 46 -45.10 -4.52 -16.89
C GLU A 46 -44.62 -5.93 -17.28
N ALA A 47 -44.18 -6.15 -18.53
CA ALA A 47 -43.79 -7.47 -19.04
C ALA A 47 -42.36 -7.90 -18.63
N PHE A 48 -41.51 -6.97 -18.18
CA PHE A 48 -40.12 -7.26 -17.82
C PHE A 48 -39.68 -6.52 -16.56
N SER A 49 -38.76 -7.12 -15.80
CA SER A 49 -38.16 -6.51 -14.61
C SER A 49 -36.63 -6.57 -14.72
N VAL A 50 -35.99 -5.40 -14.62
CA VAL A 50 -34.52 -5.29 -14.65
C VAL A 50 -34.00 -5.17 -13.22
N PHE A 51 -33.42 -6.25 -12.70
CA PHE A 51 -32.76 -6.25 -11.41
C PHE A 51 -31.29 -5.90 -11.57
N THR A 52 -30.83 -4.89 -10.82
CA THR A 52 -29.41 -4.54 -10.78
C THR A 52 -28.89 -4.77 -9.37
N TYR A 53 -27.68 -5.33 -9.26
CA TYR A 53 -27.01 -5.56 -7.98
C TYR A 53 -26.27 -4.32 -7.44
N GLU A 54 -26.53 -3.12 -7.99
CA GLU A 54 -25.87 -1.85 -7.65
C GLU A 54 -25.78 -1.62 -6.13
N GLY A 55 -26.90 -1.70 -5.42
CA GLY A 55 -26.91 -1.47 -3.96
C GLY A 55 -26.06 -2.46 -3.16
N ARG A 56 -25.92 -3.72 -3.60
CA ARG A 56 -25.04 -4.71 -2.94
C ARG A 56 -23.57 -4.42 -3.25
N VAL A 57 -23.26 -4.04 -4.49
CA VAL A 57 -21.88 -3.73 -4.89
C VAL A 57 -21.40 -2.43 -4.24
N GLU A 58 -22.28 -1.44 -4.11
CA GLU A 58 -21.99 -0.19 -3.41
C GLU A 58 -21.71 -0.42 -1.92
N GLN A 59 -22.55 -1.22 -1.24
CA GLN A 59 -22.31 -1.62 0.16
C GLN A 59 -20.97 -2.36 0.32
N LEU A 60 -20.65 -3.30 -0.57
CA LEU A 60 -19.36 -3.99 -0.56
C LEU A 60 -18.20 -3.03 -0.79
N SER A 61 -18.33 -2.09 -1.73
CA SER A 61 -17.32 -1.07 -2.03
C SER A 61 -17.06 -0.16 -0.83
N GLN A 62 -18.11 0.29 -0.16
CA GLN A 62 -18.00 1.06 1.08
C GLN A 62 -17.30 0.26 2.19
N GLY A 63 -17.68 -1.02 2.38
CA GLY A 63 -17.01 -1.90 3.34
C GLY A 63 -15.53 -2.07 3.05
N ILE A 64 -15.16 -2.30 1.78
CA ILE A 64 -13.76 -2.39 1.33
C ILE A 64 -13.02 -1.07 1.56
N LEU A 65 -13.67 0.08 1.34
CA LEU A 65 -13.05 1.39 1.56
C LEU A 65 -12.73 1.61 3.04
N VAL A 66 -13.69 1.34 3.94
CA VAL A 66 -13.47 1.44 5.39
C VAL A 66 -12.35 0.50 5.82
N PHE A 67 -12.36 -0.74 5.33
CA PHE A 67 -11.29 -1.70 5.60
C PHE A 67 -9.90 -1.19 5.14
N LYS A 68 -9.81 -0.64 3.93
CA LYS A 68 -8.58 -0.02 3.41
C LYS A 68 -8.10 1.12 4.28
N LEU A 69 -9.00 1.97 4.77
CA LEU A 69 -8.66 3.09 5.65
C LEU A 69 -8.11 2.61 6.99
N VAL A 70 -8.75 1.61 7.61
CA VAL A 70 -8.26 1.03 8.88
C VAL A 70 -6.89 0.40 8.70
N MET A 71 -6.70 -0.42 7.65
CA MET A 71 -5.40 -1.03 7.35
C MET A 71 -4.34 0.03 7.02
N GLY A 72 -4.71 1.09 6.31
CA GLY A 72 -3.84 2.23 6.04
C GLY A 72 -3.41 2.95 7.31
N ALA A 73 -4.34 3.15 8.26
CA ALA A 73 -4.04 3.76 9.55
C ALA A 73 -3.08 2.91 10.38
N ILE A 74 -3.31 1.60 10.46
CA ILE A 74 -2.41 0.65 11.15
C ILE A 74 -1.02 0.67 10.50
N THR A 75 -0.98 0.61 9.17
CA THR A 75 0.27 0.67 8.40
C THR A 75 1.03 1.98 8.68
N GLY A 76 0.33 3.11 8.70
CA GLY A 76 0.91 4.42 9.03
C GLY A 76 1.51 4.45 10.43
N ILE A 77 0.81 3.94 11.44
CA ILE A 77 1.32 3.84 12.82
C ILE A 77 2.56 2.94 12.86
N SER A 78 2.54 1.79 12.19
CA SER A 78 3.69 0.88 12.13
C SER A 78 4.93 1.54 11.50
N VAL A 79 4.73 2.32 10.44
CA VAL A 79 5.82 3.09 9.80
C VAL A 79 6.37 4.14 10.76
N LEU A 80 5.52 4.86 11.50
CA LEU A 80 5.96 5.84 12.49
C LEU A 80 6.79 5.20 13.60
N VAL A 81 6.30 4.10 14.19
CA VAL A 81 7.02 3.39 15.26
C VAL A 81 8.35 2.82 14.75
N GLY A 82 8.35 2.23 13.55
CA GLY A 82 9.58 1.76 12.90
C GLY A 82 10.58 2.89 12.64
N GLY A 83 10.09 4.03 12.16
CA GLY A 83 10.90 5.23 11.93
C GLY A 83 11.53 5.78 13.22
N ILE A 84 10.78 5.82 14.32
CA ILE A 84 11.32 6.19 15.65
C ILE A 84 12.43 5.21 16.06
N GLY A 85 12.26 3.91 15.77
CA GLY A 85 13.29 2.90 15.98
C GLY A 85 14.59 3.20 15.21
N ILE A 86 14.47 3.52 13.92
CA ILE A 86 15.61 3.92 13.07
C ILE A 86 16.31 5.15 13.67
N MET A 87 15.53 6.17 14.04
CA MET A 87 16.07 7.38 14.65
C MET A 87 16.85 7.07 15.93
N ASN A 88 16.32 6.21 16.80
CA ASN A 88 16.97 5.84 18.06
C ASN A 88 18.29 5.10 17.84
N VAL A 89 18.31 4.11 16.94
CA VAL A 89 19.54 3.38 16.60
C VAL A 89 20.60 4.36 16.08
N LEU A 90 20.23 5.26 15.16
CA LEU A 90 21.15 6.26 14.63
C LEU A 90 21.64 7.24 15.71
N LEU A 91 20.79 7.66 16.65
CA LEU A 91 21.21 8.51 17.76
C LEU A 91 22.24 7.83 18.66
N ILE A 92 22.06 6.53 18.93
CA ILE A 92 23.02 5.72 19.68
C ILE A 92 24.33 5.61 18.89
N SER A 93 24.26 5.31 17.59
CA SER A 93 25.46 5.23 16.74
C SER A 93 26.22 6.55 16.65
N VAL A 94 25.52 7.70 16.68
CA VAL A 94 26.18 9.02 16.74
C VAL A 94 26.95 9.19 18.04
N THR A 95 26.39 8.74 19.18
CA THR A 95 27.08 8.83 20.46
C THR A 95 28.27 7.88 20.55
N GLU A 96 28.18 6.66 20.02
CA GLU A 96 29.29 5.71 19.96
C GLU A 96 30.43 6.20 19.06
N ARG A 97 30.08 6.79 17.91
CA ARG A 97 31.06 7.29 16.92
C ARG A 97 31.45 8.76 17.13
N THR A 98 31.22 9.33 18.33
CA THR A 98 31.45 10.77 18.59
C THR A 98 32.90 11.18 18.29
N THR A 99 33.88 10.42 18.80
CA THR A 99 35.32 10.71 18.62
C THR A 99 35.74 10.66 17.16
N GLU A 100 35.25 9.67 16.41
CA GLU A 100 35.52 9.54 14.97
C GLU A 100 34.97 10.74 14.18
N ILE A 101 33.75 11.18 14.50
CA ILE A 101 33.13 12.35 13.88
C ILE A 101 33.92 13.63 14.23
N GLY A 102 34.42 13.72 15.46
CA GLY A 102 35.30 14.80 15.92
C GLY A 102 36.60 14.89 15.12
N ILE A 103 37.28 13.76 14.94
CA ILE A 103 38.53 13.66 14.16
C ILE A 103 38.28 14.06 12.70
N ARG A 104 37.18 13.59 12.08
CA ARG A 104 36.81 13.99 10.71
C ARG A 104 36.60 15.49 10.57
N LYS A 105 35.94 16.12 11.55
CA LYS A 105 35.74 17.57 11.57
C LYS A 105 37.02 18.35 11.82
N ALA A 106 37.91 17.87 12.70
CA ALA A 106 39.23 18.47 12.90
C ALA A 106 40.09 18.41 11.63
N ALA A 107 39.95 17.34 10.83
CA ALA A 107 40.59 17.19 9.53
C ALA A 107 39.94 18.02 8.40
N GLY A 108 38.89 18.81 8.70
CA GLY A 108 38.28 19.75 7.75
C GLY A 108 36.97 19.30 7.11
N ALA A 109 36.35 18.20 7.55
CA ALA A 109 35.03 17.80 7.07
C ALA A 109 33.98 18.88 7.40
N ARG A 110 33.15 19.26 6.42
CA ARG A 110 32.11 20.27 6.63
C ARG A 110 30.86 19.62 7.24
N LYS A 111 30.04 20.41 7.92
CA LYS A 111 28.75 19.95 8.49
C LYS A 111 27.89 19.22 7.45
N LYS A 112 27.83 19.74 6.22
CA LYS A 112 27.06 19.13 5.12
C LYS A 112 27.52 17.71 4.76
N ASP A 113 28.82 17.42 4.86
CA ASP A 113 29.38 16.13 4.49
C ASP A 113 28.95 15.08 5.51
N ILE A 114 28.97 15.46 6.79
CA ILE A 114 28.47 14.63 7.90
C ILE A 114 26.95 14.41 7.77
N VAL A 115 26.17 15.46 7.48
CA VAL A 115 24.72 15.33 7.28
C VAL A 115 24.41 14.34 6.15
N MET A 116 25.05 14.51 4.97
CA MET A 116 24.82 13.62 3.83
C MET A 116 25.20 12.17 4.13
N GLN A 117 26.28 11.93 4.88
CA GLN A 117 26.66 10.59 5.29
C GLN A 117 25.57 9.93 6.14
N PHE A 118 25.10 10.62 7.19
CA PHE A 118 24.08 10.06 8.09
C PHE A 118 22.70 9.91 7.44
N ILE A 119 22.31 10.83 6.55
CA ILE A 119 21.08 10.66 5.75
C ILE A 119 21.20 9.45 4.83
N SER A 120 22.35 9.26 4.18
CA SER A 120 22.59 8.08 3.34
C SER A 120 22.54 6.79 4.15
N GLU A 121 23.10 6.76 5.36
CA GLU A 121 23.04 5.61 6.27
C GLU A 121 21.59 5.30 6.65
N SER A 122 20.80 6.31 7.02
CA SER A 122 19.39 6.14 7.36
C SER A 122 18.52 5.64 6.19
N VAL A 123 18.72 6.20 5.00
CA VAL A 123 18.00 5.77 3.79
C VAL A 123 18.37 4.33 3.42
N THR A 124 19.65 3.96 3.53
CA THR A 124 20.11 2.59 3.25
C THR A 124 19.46 1.59 4.22
N ILE A 125 19.49 1.87 5.52
CA ILE A 125 18.84 1.05 6.55
C ILE A 125 17.33 0.91 6.25
N SER A 126 16.66 2.00 5.86
CA SER A 126 15.24 1.97 5.54
C SER A 126 14.93 1.13 4.30
N ILE A 127 15.74 1.25 3.25
CA ILE A 127 15.60 0.45 2.02
C ILE A 127 15.85 -1.04 2.31
N GLU A 128 16.89 -1.37 3.07
CA GLU A 128 17.18 -2.76 3.45
C GLU A 128 16.05 -3.37 4.27
N GLY A 129 15.59 -2.66 5.31
CA GLY A 129 14.45 -3.10 6.11
C GLY A 129 13.17 -3.26 5.28
N CYS A 130 12.96 -2.38 4.31
CA CYS A 130 11.85 -2.44 3.38
C CYS A 130 11.93 -3.67 2.45
N ILE A 131 13.10 -3.97 1.89
CA ILE A 131 13.31 -5.16 1.06
C ILE A 131 13.05 -6.43 1.87
N ILE A 132 13.62 -6.52 3.07
CA ILE A 132 13.43 -7.66 3.98
C ILE A 132 11.95 -7.81 4.33
N GLY A 133 11.29 -6.72 4.72
CA GLY A 133 9.86 -6.71 5.05
C GLY A 133 8.98 -7.12 3.87
N TRP A 134 9.31 -6.66 2.66
CA TRP A 134 8.60 -7.06 1.44
C TRP A 134 8.74 -8.55 1.16
N VAL A 135 9.96 -9.10 1.24
CA VAL A 135 10.20 -10.55 1.05
C VAL A 135 9.43 -11.36 2.09
N VAL A 136 9.52 -10.99 3.37
CA VAL A 136 8.78 -11.67 4.46
C VAL A 136 7.28 -11.57 4.24
N GLY A 137 6.76 -10.42 3.82
CA GLY A 137 5.34 -10.22 3.52
C GLY A 137 4.85 -11.07 2.34
N VAL A 138 5.65 -11.16 1.28
CA VAL A 138 5.36 -12.00 0.11
C VAL A 138 5.33 -13.48 0.49
N LEU A 139 6.35 -13.96 1.20
CA LEU A 139 6.39 -15.35 1.67
C LEU A 139 5.24 -15.66 2.64
N GLY A 140 4.93 -14.70 3.53
CA GLY A 140 3.82 -14.81 4.47
C GLY A 140 2.47 -14.92 3.77
N VAL A 141 2.20 -14.09 2.75
CA VAL A 141 0.91 -14.14 2.05
C VAL A 141 0.74 -15.44 1.27
N PHE A 142 1.78 -15.93 0.58
CA PHE A 142 1.70 -17.22 -0.12
C PHE A 142 1.50 -18.38 0.85
N GLY A 143 2.20 -18.38 1.99
CA GLY A 143 2.04 -19.41 3.02
C GLY A 143 0.66 -19.38 3.68
N LEU A 144 0.15 -18.19 4.02
CA LEU A 144 -1.16 -18.02 4.65
C LEU A 144 -2.31 -18.37 3.70
N VAL A 145 -2.24 -17.96 2.43
CA VAL A 145 -3.27 -18.27 1.43
C VAL A 145 -3.37 -19.78 1.21
N GLU A 146 -2.23 -20.46 1.08
CA GLU A 146 -2.20 -21.92 0.98
C GLU A 146 -2.82 -22.60 2.22
N LEU A 147 -2.50 -22.11 3.42
CA LEU A 147 -3.06 -22.64 4.66
C LEU A 147 -4.58 -22.43 4.73
N ILE A 148 -5.06 -21.22 4.43
CA ILE A 148 -6.49 -20.88 4.48
C ILE A 148 -7.28 -21.70 3.47
N ASN A 149 -6.79 -21.87 2.25
CA ASN A 149 -7.45 -22.64 1.21
C ASN A 149 -7.56 -24.14 1.53
N ARG A 150 -6.72 -24.67 2.43
CA ARG A 150 -6.86 -26.05 2.92
C ARG A 150 -8.01 -26.23 3.91
N PHE A 151 -8.35 -25.18 4.66
CA PHE A 151 -9.40 -25.21 5.68
C PHE A 151 -10.71 -24.58 5.20
N THR A 152 -10.71 -23.95 4.02
CA THR A 152 -11.87 -23.22 3.49
C THR A 152 -11.97 -23.34 1.97
N ASP A 153 -13.20 -23.53 1.46
CA ASP A 153 -13.48 -23.60 0.01
C ASP A 153 -13.56 -22.23 -0.68
N PHE A 154 -13.09 -21.16 -0.01
CA PHE A 154 -13.23 -19.78 -0.50
C PHE A 154 -12.29 -19.43 -1.67
N GLY A 155 -11.23 -20.21 -1.90
CA GLY A 155 -10.35 -20.05 -3.07
C GLY A 155 -9.63 -18.70 -3.11
N PHE A 156 -9.03 -18.27 -2.01
CA PHE A 156 -8.25 -17.03 -1.94
C PHE A 156 -7.04 -17.09 -2.88
N GLN A 157 -6.73 -15.95 -3.51
CA GLN A 157 -5.57 -15.79 -4.38
C GLN A 157 -4.70 -14.64 -3.87
N ALA A 158 -3.40 -14.91 -3.74
CA ALA A 158 -2.42 -13.86 -3.44
C ALA A 158 -2.27 -12.95 -4.68
N ALA A 159 -2.72 -11.70 -4.55
CA ALA A 159 -2.57 -10.70 -5.60
C ALA A 159 -1.38 -9.78 -5.28
N LEU A 160 -0.35 -9.81 -6.14
CA LEU A 160 0.78 -8.89 -6.09
C LEU A 160 0.66 -7.89 -7.23
N SER A 161 0.59 -6.60 -6.89
CA SER A 161 0.63 -5.54 -7.89
C SER A 161 2.04 -4.99 -8.01
N ILE A 162 2.55 -4.93 -9.25
CA ILE A 162 3.88 -4.36 -9.55
C ILE A 162 3.96 -2.89 -9.10
N GLY A 163 2.84 -2.16 -9.17
CA GLY A 163 2.77 -0.77 -8.70
C GLY A 163 3.03 -0.61 -7.20
N THR A 164 2.77 -1.65 -6.39
CA THR A 164 3.01 -1.62 -4.95
C THR A 164 4.49 -1.54 -4.61
N VAL A 165 5.37 -2.16 -5.41
CA VAL A 165 6.82 -2.13 -5.18
C VAL A 165 7.35 -0.69 -5.27
N GLY A 166 6.89 0.07 -6.28
CA GLY A 166 7.29 1.47 -6.44
C GLY A 166 6.84 2.34 -5.27
N VAL A 167 5.59 2.18 -4.81
CA VAL A 167 5.06 2.91 -3.65
C VAL A 167 5.89 2.62 -2.40
N VAL A 168 6.20 1.35 -2.17
CA VAL A 168 6.94 0.88 -1.00
C VAL A 168 8.37 1.44 -0.98
N LEU A 169 9.06 1.47 -2.12
CA LEU A 169 10.39 2.11 -2.23
C LEU A 169 10.36 3.61 -1.96
N ILE A 170 9.36 4.32 -2.49
CA ILE A 170 9.20 5.76 -2.25
C ILE A 170 8.97 6.02 -0.75
N VAL A 171 8.12 5.22 -0.11
CA VAL A 171 7.87 5.32 1.34
C VAL A 171 9.14 5.07 2.14
N ALA A 172 9.94 4.04 1.81
CA ALA A 172 11.20 3.77 2.48
C ALA A 172 12.18 4.96 2.39
N ILE A 173 12.32 5.53 1.21
CA ILE A 173 13.16 6.71 0.99
C ILE A 173 12.69 7.91 1.83
N ILE A 174 11.38 8.19 1.84
CA ILE A 174 10.79 9.28 2.65
C ILE A 174 11.03 9.03 4.14
N VAL A 175 10.78 7.82 4.63
CA VAL A 175 10.96 7.45 6.05
C VAL A 175 12.41 7.60 6.46
N GLY A 176 13.36 7.07 5.68
CA GLY A 176 14.79 7.23 5.94
C GLY A 176 15.22 8.71 5.97
N MET A 177 14.70 9.54 5.07
CA MET A 177 14.99 10.97 5.10
C MET A 177 14.41 11.66 6.35
N VAL A 178 13.13 11.45 6.65
CA VAL A 178 12.43 12.12 7.75
C VAL A 178 13.07 11.75 9.09
N PHE A 179 13.22 10.46 9.37
CA PHE A 179 13.74 9.98 10.65
C PHE A 179 15.26 10.05 10.76
N GLY A 180 15.98 10.09 9.64
CA GLY A 180 17.44 10.31 9.60
C GLY A 180 17.87 11.77 9.75
N THR A 181 16.98 12.74 9.50
CA THR A 181 17.32 14.17 9.53
C THR A 181 17.80 14.63 10.91
N TYR A 182 17.08 14.27 11.98
CA TYR A 182 17.44 14.66 13.35
C TYR A 182 18.82 14.13 13.80
N PRO A 183 19.11 12.82 13.72
CA PRO A 183 20.43 12.30 14.08
C PRO A 183 21.55 12.86 13.20
N ALA A 184 21.30 13.04 11.89
CA ALA A 184 22.27 13.66 10.99
C ALA A 184 22.61 15.10 11.40
N TRP A 185 21.60 15.89 11.78
CA TRP A 185 21.79 17.25 12.28
C TRP A 185 22.55 17.26 13.63
N LYS A 186 22.21 16.34 14.55
CA LYS A 186 22.92 16.18 15.83
C LYS A 186 24.40 15.84 15.61
N ALA A 187 24.69 14.87 14.75
CA ALA A 187 26.05 14.46 14.41
C ALA A 187 26.87 15.60 13.79
N ALA A 188 26.27 16.35 12.86
CA ALA A 188 26.93 17.45 12.19
C ALA A 188 27.31 18.60 13.14
N ASN A 189 26.54 18.81 14.21
CA ASN A 189 26.77 19.88 15.19
C ASN A 189 27.76 19.56 16.32
N LEU A 190 28.26 18.32 16.45
CA LEU A 190 29.31 18.00 17.41
C LEU A 190 30.56 18.87 17.18
N THR A 191 31.19 19.41 18.23
CA THR A 191 32.46 20.12 18.05
C THR A 191 33.64 19.15 18.20
N PRO A 192 34.77 19.37 17.51
CA PRO A 192 35.97 18.54 17.68
C PRO A 192 36.47 18.51 19.12
N VAL A 193 36.34 19.63 19.84
CA VAL A 193 36.76 19.77 21.24
C VAL A 193 35.90 18.92 22.15
N ASP A 194 34.57 18.94 21.99
CA ASP A 194 33.66 18.12 22.78
C ASP A 194 33.88 16.62 22.50
N ALA A 195 34.22 16.26 21.26
CA ALA A 195 34.43 14.86 20.89
C ALA A 195 35.69 14.23 21.49
N ILE A 196 36.74 15.00 21.72
CA ILE A 196 38.02 14.51 22.27
C ILE A 196 38.03 14.55 23.81
N ARG A 197 37.26 15.47 24.41
CA ARG A 197 37.16 15.61 25.88
C ARG A 197 36.35 14.48 26.55
N HIS A 198 35.75 13.57 25.79
CA HIS A 198 35.00 12.42 26.30
C HIS A 198 35.86 11.15 26.50
N GLU A 199 37.18 11.25 26.38
CA GLU A 199 38.12 10.28 26.99
C GLU A 199 38.55 10.71 28.40
#